data_AF-A0A1B2ACW0-F1
#
_entry.id   AF-A0A1B2ACW0-F1
#
_cell.length_a   1.000
_cell.length_b   1.000
_cell.length_c   1.000
_cell.angle_alpha   90.00
_cell.angle_beta   90.00
_cell.angle_gamma   90.00
#
_symmetry.space_group_name_H-M   'P 1'
#
loop_
_entity.id
_entity.type
_entity.pdbx_description
1 polymer ?
#
loop_
_entity_poly.entity_id
_entity_poly.type
_entity_poly.pdbx_seq_one_letter_code
_entity_poly.pdbx_strand_id
1 'polypeptide(L)'
;MQMVDNAPKPFWSGWVKFAGLALAGGVTGFVLARTVGQSFEAGGALSHIAGSEPALLVAAMYILMGVFVGLGTLSPRIGAAVLNVEDADEVREQAPVLLPSAIGCVLIGLSLVALALGGPAGPLSPTMAVGIGAVSLAIATVVTVKTNRRADELMRALFRETGAASFYLIFITLGGWAAAAQIGLVPAPSAIAVLTLLWAMPLVASFWVIGRRGMLKPRG
;
A
#
# COMPACT_ATOMS: atom_id res chain seq x y z
N MET A 1 -39.47 26.51 -13.45
CA MET A 1 -38.67 26.58 -12.21
C MET A 1 -38.92 25.30 -11.42
N GLN A 2 -38.07 24.29 -11.58
CA GLN A 2 -38.13 23.07 -10.76
C GLN A 2 -37.18 23.26 -9.58
N MET A 3 -37.72 23.29 -8.37
CA MET A 3 -36.93 23.22 -7.15
C MET A 3 -36.35 21.80 -7.07
N VAL A 4 -35.04 21.68 -7.24
CA VAL A 4 -34.31 20.46 -6.93
C VAL A 4 -34.21 20.40 -5.41
N ASP A 5 -34.99 19.51 -4.80
CA ASP A 5 -34.88 19.14 -3.40
C ASP A 5 -33.48 18.56 -3.14
N ASN A 6 -32.56 19.41 -2.70
CA ASN A 6 -31.28 19.00 -2.14
C ASN A 6 -31.51 18.54 -0.69
N ALA A 7 -32.11 17.35 -0.53
CA ALA A 7 -32.14 16.69 0.76
C ALA A 7 -30.68 16.41 1.20
N PRO A 8 -30.28 16.79 2.44
CA PRO A 8 -28.92 16.57 2.91
C PRO A 8 -28.63 15.07 2.94
N LYS A 9 -27.59 14.64 2.21
CA LYS A 9 -27.18 13.23 2.19
C LYS A 9 -26.87 12.79 3.63
N PRO A 10 -27.50 11.73 4.15
CA PRO A 10 -27.27 11.29 5.52
C PRO A 10 -25.80 10.88 5.70
N PHE A 11 -25.19 11.28 6.81
CA PHE A 11 -23.76 11.08 7.07
C PHE A 11 -23.32 9.61 7.05
N TRP A 12 -24.25 8.69 7.27
CA TRP A 12 -24.04 7.24 7.20
C TRP A 12 -23.87 6.71 5.78
N SER A 13 -24.33 7.42 4.74
CA SER A 13 -24.28 6.94 3.35
C SER A 13 -22.85 6.75 2.82
N GLY A 14 -21.90 7.57 3.27
CA GLY A 14 -20.47 7.41 2.97
C GLY A 14 -19.86 6.18 3.65
N TRP A 15 -20.22 5.94 4.91
CA TRP A 15 -19.78 4.78 5.68
C TRP A 15 -20.36 3.46 5.16
N VAL A 16 -21.61 3.46 4.70
CA VAL A 16 -22.23 2.28 4.06
C VAL A 16 -21.57 1.98 2.72
N LYS A 17 -21.22 3.00 1.92
CA LYS A 17 -20.46 2.80 0.68
C LYS A 17 -19.05 2.28 0.94
N PHE A 18 -18.36 2.84 1.95
CA PHE A 18 -17.03 2.37 2.36
C PHE A 18 -17.08 0.93 2.90
N ALA A 19 -18.04 0.62 3.77
CA ALA A 19 -18.26 -0.72 4.28
C ALA A 19 -18.62 -1.71 3.15
N GLY A 20 -19.44 -1.28 2.19
CA GLY A 20 -19.77 -2.05 1.00
C GLY A 20 -18.55 -2.33 0.11
N LEU A 21 -17.70 -1.33 -0.13
CA LEU A 21 -16.43 -1.48 -0.87
C LEU A 21 -15.42 -2.34 -0.12
N ALA A 22 -15.32 -2.19 1.20
CA ALA A 22 -14.46 -2.99 2.07
C ALA A 22 -14.92 -4.45 2.11
N LEU A 23 -16.23 -4.70 2.18
CA LEU A 23 -16.81 -6.03 2.11
C LEU A 23 -16.64 -6.65 0.72
N ALA A 24 -16.89 -5.90 -0.35
CA ALA A 24 -16.67 -6.38 -1.71
C ALA A 24 -15.19 -6.70 -1.97
N GLY A 25 -14.28 -5.84 -1.51
CA GLY A 25 -12.84 -6.08 -1.54
C GLY A 25 -12.44 -7.28 -0.69
N GLY A 26 -13.00 -7.43 0.51
CA GLY A 26 -12.77 -8.56 1.40
C GLY A 26 -13.26 -9.89 0.81
N VAL A 27 -14.45 -9.92 0.21
CA VAL A 27 -15.01 -11.10 -0.47
C VAL A 27 -14.18 -11.44 -1.71
N THR A 28 -13.82 -10.45 -2.52
CA THR A 28 -12.98 -10.65 -3.71
C THR A 28 -11.61 -11.18 -3.30
N GLY A 29 -11.01 -10.62 -2.26
CA GLY A 29 -9.75 -11.07 -1.68
C GLY A 29 -9.84 -12.48 -1.12
N PHE A 30 -10.93 -12.83 -0.43
CA PHE A 30 -11.16 -14.19 0.09
C PHE A 30 -11.32 -15.23 -1.02
N VAL A 31 -12.10 -14.92 -2.06
CA VAL A 31 -12.29 -15.81 -3.21
C VAL A 31 -10.96 -16.02 -3.95
N LEU A 32 -10.21 -14.94 -4.23
CA LEU A 32 -8.88 -15.04 -4.83
C LEU A 32 -7.93 -15.86 -3.97
N ALA A 33 -7.84 -15.57 -2.67
CA ALA A 33 -6.99 -16.32 -1.74
C ALA A 33 -7.35 -17.81 -1.69
N ARG A 34 -8.64 -18.16 -1.74
CA ARG A 34 -9.10 -19.55 -1.78
C ARG A 34 -8.71 -20.27 -3.07
N THR A 35 -8.93 -19.63 -4.23
CA THR A 35 -8.58 -20.22 -5.54
C THR A 35 -7.07 -20.42 -5.70
N VAL A 36 -6.30 -19.47 -5.19
CA VAL A 36 -4.84 -19.51 -5.16
C VAL A 36 -4.37 -20.59 -4.18
N GLY A 37 -4.95 -20.66 -2.98
CA GLY A 37 -4.72 -21.72 -1.98
C GLY A 37 -4.93 -23.13 -2.52
N GLN A 38 -6.02 -23.35 -3.25
CA GLN A 38 -6.31 -24.63 -3.90
C GLN A 38 -5.28 -25.00 -4.98
N SER A 39 -4.67 -24.01 -5.63
CA SER A 39 -3.61 -24.24 -6.62
C SER A 39 -2.27 -24.65 -5.98
N PHE A 40 -2.01 -24.25 -4.73
CA PHE A 40 -0.85 -24.68 -3.95
C PHE A 40 -0.97 -26.13 -3.47
N GLU A 41 -2.14 -26.50 -2.92
CA GLU A 41 -2.41 -27.86 -2.43
C GLU A 41 -2.35 -28.92 -3.54
N ALA A 42 -2.69 -28.54 -4.77
CA ALA A 42 -2.65 -29.43 -5.94
C ALA A 42 -1.24 -29.58 -6.57
N GLY A 43 -0.19 -28.99 -6.00
CA GLY A 43 1.16 -28.98 -6.60
C GLY A 43 1.21 -28.23 -7.93
N GLY A 44 0.29 -27.28 -8.14
CA GLY A 44 0.14 -26.54 -9.38
C GLY A 44 1.32 -25.59 -9.66
N ALA A 45 1.21 -24.87 -10.79
CA ALA A 45 2.26 -23.97 -11.26
C ALA A 45 2.69 -22.90 -10.24
N LEU A 46 1.87 -22.58 -9.24
CA LEU A 46 2.17 -21.59 -8.21
C LEU A 46 2.83 -22.17 -6.94
N SER A 47 2.94 -23.50 -6.80
CA SER A 47 3.50 -24.17 -5.61
C SER A 47 4.83 -23.60 -5.10
N HIS A 48 5.63 -23.06 -6.01
CA HIS A 48 6.94 -22.47 -5.75
C HIS A 48 6.93 -21.10 -5.05
N ILE A 49 5.79 -20.40 -5.01
CA ILE A 49 5.62 -19.12 -4.27
C ILE A 49 4.91 -19.31 -2.91
N ALA A 50 4.77 -20.55 -2.43
CA ALA A 50 4.07 -20.84 -1.18
C ALA A 50 4.74 -20.16 0.01
N GLY A 51 3.98 -19.43 0.81
CA GLY A 51 4.47 -18.63 1.95
C GLY A 51 4.92 -17.21 1.60
N SER A 52 5.00 -16.85 0.31
CA SER A 52 5.32 -15.50 -0.18
C SER A 52 4.07 -14.71 -0.64
N GLU A 53 2.88 -15.29 -0.57
CA GLU A 53 1.63 -14.72 -1.07
C GLU A 53 1.28 -13.39 -0.38
N PRO A 54 1.39 -13.24 0.95
CA PRO A 54 1.14 -11.96 1.61
C PRO A 54 2.10 -10.87 1.12
N ALA A 55 3.37 -11.22 0.86
CA ALA A 55 4.36 -10.29 0.34
C ALA A 55 4.00 -9.81 -1.06
N LEU A 56 3.60 -10.74 -1.94
CA LEU A 56 3.17 -10.44 -3.31
C LEU A 56 1.90 -9.58 -3.33
N LEU A 57 0.97 -9.82 -2.40
CA LEU A 57 -0.24 -8.99 -2.27
C LEU A 57 0.10 -7.56 -1.86
N VAL A 58 0.92 -7.37 -0.82
CA VAL A 58 1.38 -6.05 -0.37
C VAL A 58 2.14 -5.35 -1.51
N ALA A 59 3.01 -6.07 -2.21
CA ALA A 59 3.74 -5.55 -3.35
C ALA A 59 2.80 -5.07 -4.47
N ALA A 60 1.77 -5.86 -4.79
CA ALA A 60 0.75 -5.49 -5.77
C ALA A 60 -0.01 -4.23 -5.35
N MET A 61 -0.36 -4.07 -4.07
CA MET A 61 -1.00 -2.85 -3.57
C MET A 61 -0.13 -1.61 -3.82
N TYR A 62 1.17 -1.69 -3.52
CA TYR A 62 2.11 -0.61 -3.77
C TYR A 62 2.27 -0.29 -5.27
N ILE A 63 2.38 -1.32 -6.11
CA ILE A 63 2.49 -1.15 -7.57
C ILE A 63 1.22 -0.51 -8.12
N LEU A 64 0.04 -1.04 -7.79
CA LEU A 64 -1.24 -0.51 -8.26
C LEU A 64 -1.43 0.93 -7.80
N MET A 65 -1.18 1.24 -6.52
CA MET A 65 -1.27 2.60 -6.01
C MET A 65 -0.31 3.53 -6.74
N GLY A 66 0.95 3.13 -6.93
CA GLY A 66 1.93 3.90 -7.68
C GLY A 66 1.53 4.12 -9.14
N VAL A 67 0.99 3.11 -9.81
CA VAL A 67 0.51 3.21 -11.20
C VAL A 67 -0.70 4.14 -11.29
N PHE A 68 -1.72 3.96 -10.45
CA PHE A 68 -2.92 4.81 -10.47
C PHE A 68 -2.61 6.27 -10.16
N VAL A 69 -1.82 6.52 -9.10
CA VAL A 69 -1.42 7.90 -8.74
C VAL A 69 -0.50 8.49 -9.81
N GLY A 70 0.43 7.71 -10.35
CA GLY A 70 1.33 8.16 -11.41
C GLY A 70 0.59 8.53 -12.69
N LEU A 71 -0.31 7.67 -13.16
CA LEU A 71 -1.15 7.95 -14.33
C LEU A 71 -2.09 9.14 -14.10
N GLY A 72 -2.69 9.24 -12.92
CA GLY A 72 -3.53 10.38 -12.53
C GLY A 72 -2.74 11.69 -12.50
N THR A 73 -1.48 11.64 -12.07
CA THR A 73 -0.61 12.83 -12.03
C THR A 73 -0.14 13.25 -13.43
N LEU A 74 0.13 12.30 -14.33
CA LEU A 74 0.59 12.56 -15.70
C LEU A 74 -0.53 13.06 -16.62
N SER A 75 -1.79 12.73 -16.32
CA SER A 75 -2.95 13.15 -17.11
C SER A 75 -3.92 13.94 -16.23
N PRO A 76 -3.90 15.29 -16.25
CA PRO A 76 -4.74 16.11 -15.37
C PRO A 76 -6.24 15.83 -15.51
N ARG A 77 -6.70 15.44 -16.70
CA ARG A 77 -8.10 15.02 -16.95
C ARG A 77 -8.46 13.71 -16.28
N ILE A 78 -7.56 12.73 -16.29
CA ILE A 78 -7.78 11.44 -15.62
C ILE A 78 -7.54 11.59 -14.11
N GLY A 79 -6.55 12.40 -13.73
CA GLY A 79 -6.20 12.76 -12.36
C GLY A 79 -7.35 13.42 -11.61
N ALA A 80 -8.06 14.38 -12.20
CA ALA A 80 -9.21 15.00 -11.55
C ALA A 80 -10.28 13.96 -11.14
N ALA A 81 -10.53 12.96 -12.01
CA ALA A 81 -11.48 11.89 -11.73
C ALA A 81 -10.95 10.83 -10.75
N VAL A 82 -9.67 10.44 -10.85
CA VAL A 82 -9.05 9.38 -10.03
C VAL A 82 -8.62 9.88 -8.65
N LEU A 83 -8.05 11.08 -8.59
CA LEU A 83 -7.58 11.73 -7.36
C LEU A 83 -8.69 12.54 -6.66
N ASN A 84 -9.90 12.59 -7.23
CA ASN A 84 -11.05 13.30 -6.68
C ASN A 84 -10.71 14.77 -6.32
N VAL A 85 -10.06 15.46 -7.25
CA VAL A 85 -9.65 16.86 -7.11
C VAL A 85 -10.58 17.74 -7.93
N GLU A 86 -11.00 18.87 -7.35
CA GLU A 86 -12.00 19.77 -7.91
C GLU A 86 -11.46 20.56 -9.11
N ASP A 87 -10.15 20.83 -9.13
CA ASP A 87 -9.44 21.48 -10.23
C ASP A 87 -8.23 20.65 -10.72
N ALA A 88 -8.11 20.50 -12.03
CA ALA A 88 -6.99 19.80 -12.67
C ALA A 88 -5.66 20.54 -12.49
N ASP A 89 -5.69 21.84 -12.20
CA ASP A 89 -4.49 22.64 -11.95
C ASP A 89 -3.88 22.37 -10.56
N GLU A 90 -4.68 21.97 -9.55
CA GLU A 90 -4.15 21.50 -8.25
C GLU A 90 -3.29 20.24 -8.41
N VAL A 91 -3.69 19.32 -9.32
CA VAL A 91 -2.91 18.11 -9.62
C VAL A 91 -1.56 18.48 -10.25
N ARG A 92 -1.52 19.53 -11.08
CA ARG A 92 -0.26 20.00 -11.69
C ARG A 92 0.67 20.63 -10.65
N GLU A 93 0.13 21.38 -9.70
CA GLU A 93 0.91 21.97 -8.61
C GLU A 93 1.50 20.90 -7.68
N GLN A 94 0.74 19.84 -7.41
CA GLN A 94 1.20 18.73 -6.56
C GLN A 94 2.04 17.68 -7.31
N ALA A 95 2.09 17.71 -8.64
CA ALA A 95 2.82 16.74 -9.46
C ALA A 95 4.30 16.55 -9.08
N PRO A 96 5.08 17.60 -8.70
CA PRO A 96 6.46 17.46 -8.25
C PRO A 96 6.64 16.66 -6.96
N VAL A 97 5.56 16.41 -6.21
CA VAL A 97 5.52 15.56 -5.00
C VAL A 97 4.83 14.22 -5.26
N LEU A 98 3.70 14.23 -5.98
CA LEU A 98 2.91 13.03 -6.27
C LEU A 98 3.63 12.06 -7.21
N LEU A 99 4.22 12.55 -8.30
CA LEU A 99 4.86 11.68 -9.28
C LEU A 99 6.08 10.94 -8.72
N PRO A 100 7.01 11.61 -8.01
CA PRO A 100 8.08 10.91 -7.29
C PRO A 100 7.57 9.91 -6.24
N SER A 101 6.51 10.24 -5.50
CA SER A 101 5.90 9.33 -4.52
C SER A 101 5.31 8.08 -5.19
N ALA A 102 4.65 8.25 -6.35
CA ALA A 102 4.14 7.16 -7.17
C ALA A 102 5.26 6.24 -7.65
N ILE A 103 6.37 6.81 -8.14
CA ILE A 103 7.57 6.05 -8.53
C ILE A 103 8.13 5.29 -7.33
N GLY A 104 8.24 5.93 -6.17
CA GLY A 104 8.68 5.31 -4.92
C GLY A 104 7.82 4.10 -4.53
N CYS A 105 6.49 4.21 -4.67
CA CYS A 105 5.56 3.10 -4.40
C CYS A 105 5.81 1.92 -5.35
N VAL A 106 5.94 2.16 -6.65
CA VAL A 106 6.25 1.10 -7.62
C VAL A 106 7.59 0.42 -7.28
N LEU A 107 8.62 1.19 -6.96
CA LEU A 107 9.94 0.66 -6.61
C LEU A 107 9.93 -0.17 -5.31
N ILE A 108 9.17 0.25 -4.30
CA ILE A 108 8.96 -0.53 -3.07
C ILE A 108 8.27 -1.86 -3.40
N GLY A 109 7.21 -1.81 -4.21
CA GLY A 109 6.52 -3.02 -4.66
C GLY A 109 7.43 -3.95 -5.46
N LEU A 110 8.21 -3.43 -6.42
CA LEU A 110 9.19 -4.22 -7.18
C LEU A 110 10.25 -4.84 -6.28
N SER A 111 10.69 -4.12 -5.25
CA SER A 111 11.64 -4.65 -4.26
C SER A 111 11.05 -5.87 -3.54
N LEU A 112 9.80 -5.75 -3.08
CA LEU A 112 9.13 -6.83 -2.35
C LEU A 112 8.77 -8.02 -3.27
N VAL A 113 8.38 -7.78 -4.53
CA VAL A 113 8.21 -8.85 -5.54
C VAL A 113 9.52 -9.62 -5.73
N ALA A 114 10.63 -8.91 -5.95
CA ALA A 114 11.91 -9.54 -6.20
C ALA A 114 12.34 -10.43 -5.03
N LEU A 115 12.19 -9.94 -3.79
CA LEU A 115 12.53 -10.70 -2.59
C LEU A 115 11.57 -11.87 -2.33
N ALA A 116 10.28 -11.71 -2.61
CA ALA A 116 9.27 -12.77 -2.49
C ALA A 116 9.51 -13.92 -3.49
N LEU A 117 9.95 -13.58 -4.71
CA LEU A 117 10.26 -14.54 -5.77
C LEU A 117 11.70 -15.08 -5.70
N GLY A 118 12.52 -14.60 -4.76
CA GLY A 118 13.91 -15.03 -4.56
C GLY A 118 14.10 -16.12 -3.51
N GLY A 119 13.02 -16.69 -2.98
CA GLY A 119 13.08 -17.75 -1.97
C GLY A 119 13.71 -19.05 -2.48
N PRO A 120 13.93 -20.06 -1.61
CA PRO A 120 14.62 -21.31 -1.95
C PRO A 120 14.04 -22.09 -3.14
N ALA A 121 12.76 -21.90 -3.46
CA ALA A 121 12.07 -22.48 -4.62
C ALA A 121 11.63 -21.41 -5.65
N GLY A 122 11.97 -20.14 -5.45
CA GLY A 122 11.47 -19.04 -6.26
C GLY A 122 12.08 -18.99 -7.67
N PRO A 123 11.39 -18.36 -8.64
CA PRO A 123 11.85 -18.30 -10.02
C PRO A 123 13.04 -17.35 -10.22
N LEU A 124 13.35 -16.49 -9.25
CA LEU A 124 14.52 -15.62 -9.28
C LEU A 124 15.67 -16.24 -8.50
N SER A 125 16.88 -16.17 -9.07
CA SER A 125 18.09 -16.52 -8.30
C SER A 125 18.24 -15.58 -7.09
N PRO A 126 18.79 -16.05 -5.95
CA PRO A 126 18.96 -15.23 -4.75
C PRO A 126 19.74 -13.93 -5.02
N THR A 127 20.79 -13.99 -5.85
CA THR A 127 21.60 -12.82 -6.21
C THR A 127 20.79 -11.80 -7.01
N MET A 128 19.94 -12.24 -7.95
CA MET A 128 19.06 -11.34 -8.71
C MET A 128 17.99 -10.72 -7.81
N ALA A 129 17.38 -11.52 -6.94
CA ALA A 129 16.35 -11.06 -6.01
C ALA A 129 16.89 -9.95 -5.08
N VAL A 130 18.07 -10.18 -4.47
CA VAL A 130 18.74 -9.17 -3.64
C VAL A 130 19.16 -7.96 -4.47
N GLY A 131 19.70 -8.17 -5.66
CA GLY A 131 20.12 -7.08 -6.55
C GLY A 131 18.96 -6.15 -6.93
N ILE A 132 17.86 -6.70 -7.44
CA ILE A 132 16.65 -5.94 -7.80
C ILE A 132 16.04 -5.32 -6.54
N GLY A 133 15.94 -6.08 -5.45
CA GLY A 133 15.42 -5.65 -4.17
C GLY A 133 16.14 -4.42 -3.62
N ALA A 134 17.47 -4.52 -3.50
CA ALA A 134 18.32 -3.48 -2.93
C ALA A 134 18.38 -2.24 -3.83
N VAL A 135 18.55 -2.41 -5.15
CA VAL A 135 18.60 -1.27 -6.09
C VAL A 135 17.29 -0.51 -6.09
N SER A 136 16.15 -1.22 -6.16
CA SER A 136 14.84 -0.58 -6.15
C SER A 136 14.59 0.18 -4.85
N LEU A 137 14.96 -0.41 -3.71
CA LEU A 137 14.82 0.24 -2.40
C LEU A 137 15.75 1.45 -2.24
N ALA A 138 16.98 1.36 -2.72
CA ALA A 138 17.93 2.47 -2.70
C ALA A 138 17.41 3.66 -3.53
N ILE A 139 16.91 3.39 -4.74
CA ILE A 139 16.31 4.43 -5.59
C ILE A 139 15.06 5.00 -4.92
N ALA A 140 14.16 4.16 -4.39
CA ALA A 140 12.95 4.61 -3.69
C ALA A 140 13.29 5.53 -2.51
N THR A 141 14.33 5.19 -1.75
CA THR A 141 14.83 6.00 -0.63
C THR A 141 15.34 7.35 -1.11
N VAL A 142 16.20 7.37 -2.13
CA VAL A 142 16.74 8.61 -2.70
C VAL A 142 15.62 9.51 -3.23
N VAL A 143 14.65 8.93 -3.95
CA VAL A 143 13.47 9.64 -4.46
C VAL A 143 12.67 10.22 -3.29
N THR A 144 12.35 9.41 -2.27
CA THR A 144 11.58 9.85 -1.09
C THR A 144 12.26 11.00 -0.35
N VAL A 145 13.58 10.92 -0.13
CA VAL A 145 14.35 11.98 0.53
C VAL A 145 14.29 13.29 -0.27
N LYS A 146 14.39 13.21 -1.60
CA LYS A 146 14.26 14.38 -2.48
C LYS A 146 12.84 14.95 -2.46
N THR A 147 11.83 14.09 -2.47
CA THR A 147 10.42 14.48 -2.43
C THR A 147 10.05 15.19 -1.13
N ASN A 148 10.54 14.70 0.02
CA ASN A 148 10.25 15.29 1.32
C ASN A 148 10.73 16.75 1.44
N ARG A 149 11.80 17.12 0.70
CA ARG A 149 12.27 18.51 0.63
C ARG A 149 11.32 19.43 -0.13
N ARG A 150 10.50 18.89 -1.03
CA ARG A 150 9.52 19.64 -1.83
C ARG A 150 8.12 19.66 -1.21
N ALA A 151 7.87 18.81 -0.22
CA ALA A 151 6.61 18.80 0.52
C ALA A 151 6.44 20.09 1.34
N ASP A 152 5.20 20.59 1.37
CA ASP A 152 4.79 21.69 2.24
C ASP A 152 4.74 21.25 3.72
N GLU A 153 4.35 22.17 4.61
CA GLU A 153 4.30 21.90 6.04
C GLU A 153 3.25 20.85 6.42
N LEU A 154 2.11 20.85 5.72
CA LEU A 154 1.02 19.91 5.95
C LEU A 154 1.44 18.48 5.59
N MET A 155 2.00 18.29 4.40
CA MET A 155 2.48 17.00 3.91
C MET A 155 3.66 16.48 4.73
N ARG A 156 4.59 17.35 5.14
CA ARG A 156 5.67 16.96 6.06
C ARG A 156 5.13 16.51 7.42
N ALA A 157 4.10 17.18 7.94
CA ALA A 157 3.45 16.77 9.18
C ALA A 157 2.75 15.40 9.01
N LEU A 158 2.05 15.19 7.89
CA LEU A 158 1.43 13.91 7.55
C LEU A 158 2.45 12.77 7.44
N PHE A 159 3.59 13.00 6.78
CA PHE A 159 4.64 11.99 6.67
C PHE A 159 5.22 11.62 8.03
N ARG A 160 5.45 12.60 8.91
CA ARG A 160 5.94 12.35 10.28
C ARG A 160 4.94 11.56 11.11
N GLU A 161 3.67 11.96 11.07
CA GLU A 161 2.61 11.27 11.82
C GLU A 161 2.39 9.84 11.31
N THR A 162 2.38 9.66 9.98
CA THR A 162 2.30 8.34 9.34
C THR A 162 3.51 7.49 9.68
N GLY A 163 4.72 8.05 9.65
CA GLY A 163 5.94 7.36 10.03
C GLY A 163 5.92 6.90 11.49
N ALA A 164 5.50 7.77 12.42
CA ALA A 164 5.35 7.42 13.83
C ALA A 164 4.28 6.33 14.04
N ALA A 165 3.11 6.46 13.42
CA ALA A 165 2.06 5.43 13.48
C ALA A 165 2.53 4.08 12.91
N SER A 166 3.25 4.10 11.79
CA SER A 166 3.84 2.91 11.18
C SER A 166 4.82 2.23 12.13
N PHE A 167 5.71 3.01 12.77
CA PHE A 167 6.65 2.50 13.76
C PHE A 167 5.94 1.80 14.93
N TYR A 168 4.91 2.42 15.52
CA TYR A 168 4.17 1.81 16.61
C TYR A 168 3.43 0.53 16.19
N LEU A 169 2.83 0.52 14.99
CA LEU A 169 2.19 -0.68 14.45
C LEU A 169 3.20 -1.81 14.25
N ILE A 170 4.37 -1.53 13.67
CA ILE A 170 5.45 -2.50 13.50
C ILE A 170 5.93 -3.00 14.87
N PHE A 171 6.19 -2.09 15.81
CA PHE A 171 6.67 -2.45 17.14
C PHE A 171 5.70 -3.39 17.87
N ILE A 172 4.40 -3.08 17.87
CA ILE A 172 3.39 -3.90 18.55
C ILE A 172 3.22 -5.25 17.84
N THR A 173 3.15 -5.26 16.50
CA THR A 173 2.87 -6.49 15.75
C THR A 173 4.11 -7.37 15.61
N LEU A 174 5.16 -6.88 14.96
CA LEU A 174 6.39 -7.63 14.74
C LEU A 174 7.19 -7.80 16.02
N GLY A 175 7.29 -6.76 16.86
CA GLY A 175 7.96 -6.86 18.16
C GLY A 175 7.20 -7.76 19.14
N GLY A 176 5.87 -7.67 19.17
CA GLY A 176 5.02 -8.57 19.95
C GLY A 176 5.13 -10.04 19.48
N TRP A 177 5.13 -10.29 18.17
CA TRP A 177 5.35 -11.62 17.63
C TRP A 177 6.76 -12.14 17.97
N ALA A 178 7.80 -11.32 17.77
CA ALA A 178 9.16 -11.70 18.13
C ALA A 178 9.31 -12.03 19.63
N ALA A 179 8.70 -11.24 20.52
CA ALA A 179 8.69 -11.49 21.95
C ALA A 179 7.96 -12.81 22.30
N ALA A 180 6.78 -13.05 21.70
CA ALA A 180 6.04 -14.30 21.89
C ALA A 180 6.82 -15.53 21.37
N ALA A 181 7.54 -15.38 20.26
CA ALA A 181 8.39 -16.43 19.72
C ALA A 181 9.59 -16.73 20.63
N GLN A 182 10.20 -15.70 21.23
CA GLN A 182 11.33 -15.84 22.15
C GLN A 182 11.01 -16.68 23.40
N ILE A 183 9.76 -16.64 23.86
CA ILE A 183 9.29 -17.43 25.02
C ILE A 183 8.57 -18.72 24.62
N GLY A 184 8.59 -19.07 23.33
CA GLY A 184 8.06 -20.33 22.81
C GLY A 184 6.54 -20.42 22.67
N LEU A 185 5.82 -19.28 22.68
CA LEU A 185 4.36 -19.27 22.50
C LEU A 185 3.92 -19.45 21.05
N VAL A 186 4.72 -18.96 20.10
CA VAL A 186 4.43 -19.03 18.66
C VAL A 186 5.73 -19.30 17.88
N PRO A 187 5.64 -19.79 16.62
CA PRO A 187 6.81 -19.91 15.77
C PRO A 187 7.47 -18.55 15.49
N ALA A 188 8.79 -18.54 15.28
CA ALA A 188 9.50 -17.36 14.83
C ALA A 188 8.98 -16.88 13.46
N PRO A 189 8.84 -15.56 13.23
CA PRO A 189 8.42 -15.05 11.94
C PRO A 189 9.46 -15.38 10.87
N SER A 190 9.01 -15.84 9.71
CA SER A 190 9.87 -16.04 8.55
C SER A 190 10.42 -14.70 8.06
N ALA A 191 11.60 -14.69 7.43
CA ALA A 191 12.21 -13.45 6.93
C ALA A 191 11.29 -12.69 5.95
N ILE A 192 10.56 -13.39 5.09
CA ILE A 192 9.61 -12.76 4.18
C ILE A 192 8.38 -12.19 4.91
N ALA A 193 7.93 -12.81 6.02
CA ALA A 193 6.86 -12.26 6.85
C ALA A 193 7.30 -10.96 7.54
N VAL A 194 8.55 -10.90 8.03
CA VAL A 194 9.14 -9.67 8.57
C VAL A 194 9.12 -8.55 7.52
N LEU A 195 9.63 -8.82 6.32
CA LEU A 195 9.65 -7.84 5.23
C LEU A 195 8.24 -7.41 4.82
N THR A 196 7.30 -8.35 4.76
CA THR A 196 5.89 -8.05 4.44
C THR A 196 5.28 -7.10 5.46
N LEU A 197 5.46 -7.35 6.75
CA LEU A 197 4.92 -6.51 7.82
C LEU A 197 5.55 -5.10 7.82
N LEU A 198 6.85 -5.00 7.54
CA LEU A 198 7.52 -3.70 7.40
C LEU A 198 6.89 -2.81 6.34
N TRP A 199 6.35 -3.39 5.26
CA TRP A 199 5.68 -2.66 4.18
C TRP A 199 4.16 -2.59 4.32
N ALA A 200 3.53 -3.57 4.94
CA ALA A 200 2.09 -3.57 5.17
C ALA A 200 1.68 -2.49 6.20
N MET A 201 2.46 -2.33 7.28
CA MET A 201 2.09 -1.42 8.37
C MET A 201 2.07 0.06 7.95
N PRO A 202 2.99 0.56 7.11
CA PRO A 202 2.87 1.90 6.55
C PRO A 202 1.61 2.14 5.71
N LEU A 203 1.10 1.14 4.99
CA LEU A 203 -0.18 1.27 4.27
C LEU A 203 -1.32 1.47 5.27
N VAL A 204 -1.41 0.62 6.30
CA VAL A 204 -2.43 0.72 7.35
C VAL A 204 -2.34 2.08 8.07
N ALA A 205 -1.12 2.50 8.45
CA ALA A 205 -0.88 3.78 9.10
C ALA A 205 -1.32 4.97 8.24
N SER A 206 -1.07 4.91 6.92
CA SER A 206 -1.47 5.96 5.98
C SER A 206 -2.98 6.16 5.98
N PHE A 207 -3.75 5.07 5.85
CA PHE A 207 -5.21 5.14 5.90
C PHE A 207 -5.72 5.64 7.25
N TRP A 208 -5.13 5.16 8.35
CA TRP A 208 -5.49 5.58 9.71
C TRP A 208 -5.28 7.08 9.92
N VAL A 209 -4.10 7.61 9.58
CA VAL A 209 -3.73 9.01 9.79
C VAL A 209 -4.56 9.95 8.92
N ILE A 210 -4.71 9.64 7.64
CA ILE A 210 -5.52 10.44 6.70
C ILE A 210 -7.01 10.42 7.13
N GLY A 211 -7.50 9.26 7.57
CA GLY A 211 -8.87 9.11 8.08
C GLY A 211 -9.13 9.94 9.35
N ARG A 212 -8.21 9.92 10.32
CA ARG A 212 -8.32 10.72 11.56
C ARG A 212 -8.33 12.21 11.30
N ARG A 213 -7.66 12.67 10.23
CA ARG A 213 -7.65 14.08 9.81
C ARG A 213 -8.88 14.47 8.97
N GLY A 214 -9.81 13.55 8.75
CA GLY A 214 -11.05 13.82 8.00
C GLY A 214 -10.84 14.01 6.49
N MET A 215 -9.65 13.70 5.98
CA MET A 215 -9.28 13.88 4.58
C MET A 215 -9.91 12.84 3.64
N LEU A 216 -10.55 11.80 4.19
CA LEU A 216 -11.27 10.78 3.41
C LEU A 216 -12.72 11.16 3.08
N LYS A 217 -13.22 12.31 3.55
CA LYS A 217 -14.57 12.75 3.21
C LYS A 217 -14.59 13.35 1.79
N PRO A 218 -15.41 12.83 0.87
CA PRO A 218 -15.64 13.50 -0.40
C PRO A 218 -16.22 14.88 -0.11
N ARG A 219 -15.54 15.94 -0.58
CA ARG A 219 -16.14 17.27 -0.63
C ARG A 219 -17.22 17.21 -1.70
N GLY A 220 -18.45 17.48 -1.31
CA GLY A 220 -19.62 17.50 -2.18
C GLY A 220 -20.56 18.60 -1.75
#